data_AF-A0A352Z0S0-F1
#
_entry.id   AF-A0A352Z0S0-F1
#
_cell.length_a   1.000
_cell.length_b   1.000
_cell.length_c   1.000
_cell.angle_alpha   90.00
_cell.angle_beta   90.00
_cell.angle_gamma   90.00
#
_symmetry.space_group_name_H-M   'P 1'
#
loop_
_entity.id
_entity.type
_entity.pdbx_description
1 polymer ?
#
loop_
_entity_poly.entity_id
_entity_poly.type
_entity_poly.pdbx_seq_one_letter_code
_entity_poly.pdbx_strand_id
1 'polypeptide(L)'
;MIQSFRKVFEEKIFELGYSLSNQQGGFYILFEQNLKYFLDVRLIISEQPNLSIHGSKNGLDIQAIGLFKFNQPLFYQDPDFYIFMFQNRYNQRIEYLIIPNDELKKRLSLRSSDFERQKLFRIMFWLMPDNSIYDTTRISPEGEWYFLSKGVNERMADKGDMDYTTFLNNWGLLNRS
;
A
#
# COMPACT_ATOMS: atom_id res chain seq x y z
N MET A 1 -9.08 -7.13 -22.47
CA MET A 1 -8.67 -8.38 -21.76
C MET A 1 -8.22 -7.96 -20.37
N ILE A 2 -8.96 -8.30 -19.31
CA ILE A 2 -8.55 -7.96 -17.94
C ILE A 2 -7.46 -8.95 -17.57
N GLN A 3 -6.19 -8.53 -17.60
CA GLN A 3 -5.14 -9.32 -16.95
C GLN A 3 -5.48 -9.40 -15.47
N SER A 4 -5.46 -10.61 -14.91
CA SER A 4 -5.59 -10.79 -13.47
C SER A 4 -4.46 -10.00 -12.78
N PHE A 5 -4.79 -9.15 -11.81
CA PHE A 5 -3.79 -8.38 -11.05
C PHE A 5 -2.66 -9.28 -10.51
N ARG A 6 -2.99 -10.53 -10.16
CA ARG A 6 -2.00 -11.52 -9.73
C ARG A 6 -0.98 -11.83 -10.82
N LYS A 7 -1.42 -12.03 -12.06
CA LYS A 7 -0.53 -12.31 -13.19
C LYS A 7 0.40 -11.11 -13.44
N VAL A 8 -0.13 -9.89 -13.38
CA VAL A 8 0.67 -8.66 -13.52
C VAL A 8 1.72 -8.56 -12.41
N PHE A 9 1.35 -8.91 -11.17
CA PHE A 9 2.30 -8.97 -10.07
C PHE A 9 3.37 -10.05 -10.28
N GLU A 10 2.98 -11.27 -10.65
CA GLU A 10 3.91 -12.37 -10.90
C GLU A 10 4.91 -12.02 -12.01
N GLU A 11 4.43 -11.49 -13.15
CA GLU A 11 5.27 -10.97 -14.23
C GLU A 11 6.24 -9.91 -13.72
N LYS A 12 5.76 -8.98 -12.88
CA LYS A 12 6.61 -7.94 -12.31
C LYS A 12 7.72 -8.50 -11.41
N ILE A 13 7.42 -9.52 -10.61
CA ILE A 13 8.41 -10.19 -9.76
C ILE A 13 9.47 -10.90 -10.62
N PHE A 14 9.07 -11.57 -11.69
CA PHE A 14 10.01 -12.19 -12.63
C PHE A 14 10.90 -11.17 -13.34
N GLU A 15 10.36 -10.01 -13.75
CA GLU A 15 11.14 -8.89 -14.33
C GLU A 15 12.22 -8.38 -13.37
N LEU A 16 11.97 -8.44 -12.06
CA LEU A 16 12.91 -8.04 -11.02
C LEU A 16 13.98 -9.10 -10.73
N GLY A 17 13.94 -10.26 -11.41
CA GLY A 17 14.92 -11.33 -11.26
C GLY A 17 14.60 -12.34 -10.14
N TYR A 18 13.40 -12.27 -9.56
CA TYR A 18 12.94 -13.20 -8.54
C TYR A 18 12.17 -14.36 -9.16
N SER A 19 12.33 -15.54 -8.58
CA SER A 19 11.37 -16.63 -8.68
C SER A 19 10.35 -16.51 -7.53
N LEU A 20 9.14 -17.05 -7.71
CA LEU A 20 8.09 -16.97 -6.69
C LEU A 20 7.39 -18.31 -6.48
N SER A 21 6.93 -18.54 -5.25
CA SER A 21 6.00 -19.60 -4.90
C SER A 21 4.76 -18.99 -4.26
N ASN A 22 3.59 -19.25 -4.85
CA ASN A 22 2.32 -18.74 -4.38
C ASN A 22 1.79 -19.62 -3.24
N GLN A 23 1.45 -18.99 -2.12
CA GLN A 23 0.80 -19.61 -0.98
C GLN A 23 -0.68 -19.16 -0.88
N GLN A 24 -1.43 -19.74 0.06
CA GLN A 24 -2.82 -19.33 0.27
C GLN A 24 -2.92 -17.90 0.82
N GLY A 25 -4.03 -17.22 0.55
CA GLY A 25 -4.33 -15.92 1.16
C GLY A 25 -3.53 -14.73 0.63
N GLY A 26 -2.88 -14.86 -0.54
CA GLY A 26 -2.09 -13.79 -1.15
C GLY A 26 -0.66 -13.70 -0.61
N PHE A 27 -0.21 -14.71 0.13
CA PHE A 27 1.18 -14.86 0.56
C PHE A 27 2.01 -15.45 -0.59
N TYR A 28 3.24 -14.97 -0.73
CA TYR A 28 4.22 -15.46 -1.68
C TYR A 28 5.57 -15.57 -0.99
N ILE A 29 6.33 -16.61 -1.34
CA ILE A 29 7.76 -16.66 -1.05
C ILE A 29 8.49 -16.23 -2.32
N LEU A 30 9.35 -15.23 -2.20
CA LEU A 30 10.23 -14.77 -3.28
C LEU A 30 11.63 -15.35 -3.08
N PHE A 31 12.22 -15.85 -4.15
CA PHE A 31 13.56 -16.42 -4.18
C PHE A 31 14.40 -15.65 -5.20
N GLU A 32 15.49 -15.05 -4.75
CA GLU A 32 16.46 -14.48 -5.68
C GLU A 32 17.34 -15.60 -6.24
N GLN A 33 17.48 -15.66 -7.57
CA GLN A 33 18.14 -16.80 -8.24
C GLN A 33 19.60 -17.01 -7.83
N ASN A 34 20.25 -15.98 -7.26
CA ASN A 34 21.67 -15.99 -6.90
C ASN A 34 21.94 -15.91 -5.38
N LEU A 35 20.92 -15.79 -4.53
CA LEU A 35 21.11 -15.59 -3.08
C LEU A 35 20.39 -16.66 -2.25
N LYS A 36 20.96 -16.99 -1.09
CA LYS A 36 20.43 -18.00 -0.16
C LYS A 36 19.26 -17.50 0.69
N TYR A 37 18.76 -16.29 0.45
CA TYR A 37 17.65 -15.74 1.21
C TYR A 37 16.35 -15.86 0.42
N PHE A 38 15.25 -16.00 1.16
CA PHE A 38 13.91 -15.87 0.64
C PHE A 38 13.22 -14.72 1.36
N LEU A 39 12.22 -14.11 0.73
CA LEU A 39 11.37 -13.09 1.33
C LEU A 39 9.93 -13.59 1.35
N ASP A 40 9.31 -13.46 2.52
CA ASP A 40 7.89 -13.69 2.64
C ASP A 40 7.15 -12.38 2.36
N VAL A 41 6.34 -12.33 1.32
CA VAL A 41 5.57 -11.14 0.95
C VAL A 41 4.09 -11.43 0.94
N ARG A 42 3.29 -10.43 1.29
CA ARG A 42 1.84 -10.52 1.19
C ARG A 42 1.31 -9.50 0.20
N LEU A 43 0.76 -9.99 -0.91
CA LEU A 43 0.07 -9.18 -1.90
C LEU A 43 -1.37 -8.89 -1.45
N ILE A 44 -1.72 -7.62 -1.43
CA ILE A 44 -3.09 -7.14 -1.16
C ILE A 44 -3.54 -6.30 -2.35
N ILE A 45 -4.61 -6.74 -3.00
CA ILE A 45 -5.16 -6.07 -4.19
C ILE A 45 -6.29 -5.15 -3.76
N SER A 46 -6.33 -3.95 -4.33
CA SER A 46 -7.35 -2.95 -4.04
C SER A 46 -8.73 -3.42 -4.47
N GLU A 47 -9.72 -3.13 -3.63
CA GLU A 47 -11.13 -3.12 -4.02
C GLU A 47 -11.43 -1.89 -4.88
N GLN A 48 -12.59 -1.88 -5.54
CA GLN A 48 -13.05 -0.70 -6.26
C GLN A 48 -13.52 0.38 -5.28
N PRO A 49 -12.95 1.61 -5.33
CA PRO A 49 -13.40 2.70 -4.48
C PRO A 49 -14.71 3.29 -5.00
N ASN A 50 -15.68 3.51 -4.11
CA ASN A 50 -16.79 4.42 -4.34
C ASN A 50 -16.34 5.87 -4.10
N LEU A 51 -16.25 6.70 -5.14
CA LEU A 51 -15.77 8.09 -5.05
C LEU A 51 -16.67 8.98 -4.18
N SER A 52 -17.98 8.72 -4.10
CA SER A 52 -18.88 9.50 -3.24
C SER A 52 -18.66 9.25 -1.75
N ILE A 53 -17.96 8.16 -1.40
CA ILE A 53 -17.64 7.80 -0.01
C ILE A 53 -16.15 8.04 0.26
N HIS A 54 -15.29 7.57 -0.65
CA HIS A 54 -13.85 7.46 -0.45
C HIS A 54 -13.03 8.58 -1.10
N GLY A 55 -13.64 9.42 -1.94
CA GLY A 55 -13.00 10.60 -2.49
C GLY A 55 -13.06 11.79 -1.54
N SER A 56 -12.37 12.88 -1.91
CA SER A 56 -12.31 14.10 -1.11
C SER A 56 -13.68 14.73 -0.89
N LYS A 57 -13.89 15.26 0.32
CA LYS A 57 -15.04 16.07 0.70
C LYS A 57 -14.82 17.57 0.50
N ASN A 58 -13.55 17.99 0.37
CA ASN A 58 -13.17 19.39 0.13
C ASN A 58 -12.75 19.68 -1.31
N GLY A 59 -12.95 18.73 -2.24
CA GLY A 59 -12.57 18.92 -3.64
C GLY A 59 -11.07 18.89 -3.89
N LEU A 60 -10.29 18.22 -3.04
CA LEU A 60 -8.89 17.93 -3.34
C LEU A 60 -8.82 17.03 -4.57
N ASP A 61 -7.89 17.35 -5.47
CA ASP A 61 -7.63 16.52 -6.64
C ASP A 61 -6.90 15.24 -6.22
N ILE A 62 -7.49 14.09 -6.56
CA ILE A 62 -6.99 12.76 -6.23
C ILE A 62 -6.82 11.99 -7.52
N GLN A 63 -5.58 11.61 -7.81
CA GLN A 63 -5.25 10.90 -9.04
C GLN A 63 -5.72 9.43 -9.00
N ALA A 64 -5.53 8.75 -7.86
CA ALA A 64 -5.98 7.39 -7.68
C ALA A 64 -6.26 7.07 -6.20
N ILE A 65 -7.13 6.09 -5.97
CA ILE A 65 -7.48 5.62 -4.63
C ILE A 65 -7.20 4.12 -4.55
N GLY A 66 -6.36 3.73 -3.61
CA GLY A 66 -6.16 2.35 -3.21
C GLY A 66 -6.99 2.05 -1.97
N LEU A 67 -7.95 1.13 -2.08
CA LEU A 67 -8.81 0.72 -0.98
C LEU A 67 -8.57 -0.75 -0.65
N PHE A 68 -8.08 -1.03 0.55
CA PHE A 68 -7.61 -2.35 0.91
C PHE A 68 -8.32 -2.88 2.14
N LYS A 69 -8.70 -4.16 2.08
CA LYS A 69 -9.22 -4.92 3.21
C LYS A 69 -8.38 -6.16 3.41
N PHE A 70 -7.87 -6.37 4.61
CA PHE A 70 -7.03 -7.53 4.92
C PHE A 70 -7.05 -7.83 6.41
N ASN A 71 -6.88 -9.10 6.77
CA ASN A 71 -6.75 -9.49 8.18
C ASN A 71 -5.30 -9.46 8.60
N GLN A 72 -5.00 -9.23 9.88
CA GLN A 72 -3.67 -9.56 10.39
C GLN A 72 -3.37 -11.04 10.09
N PRO A 73 -2.14 -11.37 9.70
CA PRO A 73 -1.71 -12.76 9.63
C PRO A 73 -1.88 -13.41 11.00
N LEU A 74 -2.08 -14.73 11.01
CA LEU A 74 -1.87 -15.50 12.24
C LEU A 74 -0.39 -15.33 12.67
N PHE A 75 -0.09 -15.40 13.97
CA PHE A 75 1.24 -15.16 14.56
C PHE A 75 2.44 -15.86 13.88
N TYR A 76 2.20 -16.91 13.08
CA TYR A 76 3.23 -17.67 12.35
C TYR A 76 3.42 -17.24 10.88
N GLN A 77 2.70 -16.22 10.41
CA GLN A 77 2.68 -15.77 9.00
C GLN A 77 3.01 -14.28 8.88
N ASP A 78 3.95 -13.78 9.69
CA ASP A 78 4.39 -12.40 9.57
C ASP A 78 5.25 -12.23 8.30
N PRO A 79 4.74 -11.61 7.22
CA PRO A 79 5.55 -11.42 6.03
C PRO A 79 6.68 -10.42 6.34
N ASP A 80 7.77 -10.46 5.58
CA ASP A 80 8.76 -9.38 5.56
C ASP A 80 8.14 -8.08 5.02
N PHE A 81 7.30 -8.19 3.99
CA PHE A 81 6.70 -7.05 3.30
C PHE A 81 5.22 -7.23 2.99
N TYR A 82 4.49 -6.12 3.08
CA TYR A 82 3.17 -5.98 2.48
C TYR A 82 3.29 -5.24 1.15
N ILE A 83 2.69 -5.80 0.11
CA ILE A 83 2.64 -5.19 -1.22
C ILE A 83 1.18 -4.88 -1.54
N PHE A 84 0.82 -3.60 -1.46
CA PHE A 84 -0.51 -3.12 -1.83
C PHE A 84 -0.53 -2.72 -3.30
N MET A 85 -1.44 -3.28 -4.08
CA MET A 85 -1.51 -3.09 -5.52
C MET A 85 -2.84 -2.47 -5.92
N PHE A 86 -2.81 -1.35 -6.65
CA PHE A 86 -4.02 -0.65 -7.10
C PHE A 86 -3.86 -0.06 -8.50
N GLN A 87 -4.98 0.13 -9.20
CA GLN A 87 -4.99 0.72 -10.53
C GLN A 87 -5.11 2.24 -10.44
N ASN A 88 -4.13 2.91 -11.02
CA ASN A 88 -4.23 4.32 -11.36
C ASN A 88 -4.99 4.46 -12.68
N ARG A 89 -6.25 4.89 -12.60
CA ARG A 89 -7.14 4.99 -13.76
C ARG A 89 -6.80 6.19 -14.65
N TYR A 90 -6.13 7.20 -14.10
CA TYR A 90 -5.75 8.40 -14.84
C TYR A 90 -4.71 8.08 -15.92
N ASN A 91 -3.68 7.30 -15.58
CA ASN A 91 -2.58 6.94 -16.51
C ASN A 91 -2.61 5.46 -16.94
N GLN A 92 -3.64 4.71 -16.55
CA GLN A 92 -3.80 3.27 -16.79
C GLN A 92 -2.65 2.39 -16.25
N ARG A 93 -1.86 2.88 -15.29
CA ARG A 93 -0.78 2.11 -14.66
C ARG A 93 -1.24 1.41 -13.39
N ILE A 94 -0.55 0.32 -13.06
CA ILE A 94 -0.62 -0.28 -11.74
C ILE A 94 0.42 0.40 -10.85
N GLU A 95 -0.01 0.76 -9.65
CA GLU A 95 0.84 1.31 -8.60
C GLU A 95 0.98 0.28 -7.48
N TYR A 96 2.16 0.28 -6.85
CA TYR A 96 2.51 -0.62 -5.76
C TYR A 96 2.96 0.18 -4.54
N LEU A 97 2.48 -0.14 -3.35
CA LEU A 97 3.08 0.29 -2.09
C LEU A 97 3.75 -0.90 -1.43
N ILE A 98 5.07 -0.82 -1.26
CA ILE A 98 5.90 -1.90 -0.73
C ILE A 98 6.37 -1.47 0.65
N ILE A 99 5.76 -2.04 1.69
CA ILE A 99 5.91 -1.56 3.06
C ILE A 99 6.47 -2.70 3.92
N PRO A 100 7.61 -2.50 4.61
CA PRO A 100 8.11 -3.45 5.59
C PRO A 100 7.06 -3.73 6.68
N ASN A 101 6.96 -4.97 7.14
CA ASN A 101 5.96 -5.36 8.14
C ASN A 101 6.09 -4.54 9.44
N ASP A 102 7.31 -4.35 9.93
CA ASP A 102 7.54 -3.58 11.18
C ASP A 102 7.07 -2.13 11.06
N GLU A 103 7.31 -1.50 9.91
CA GLU A 103 6.88 -0.12 9.65
C GLU A 103 5.36 -0.03 9.51
N LEU A 104 4.73 -0.99 8.82
CA LEU A 104 3.26 -1.05 8.73
C LEU A 104 2.64 -1.24 10.12
N LYS A 105 3.16 -2.19 10.91
CA LYS A 105 2.69 -2.43 12.30
C LYS A 105 2.84 -1.20 13.18
N LYS A 106 4.01 -0.55 13.12
CA LYS A 106 4.28 0.70 13.85
C LYS A 106 3.27 1.79 13.49
N ARG A 107 2.99 2.01 12.20
CA ARG A 107 2.03 3.04 11.78
C ARG A 107 0.59 2.70 12.15
N LEU A 108 0.20 1.44 12.08
CA LEU A 108 -1.15 1.01 12.44
C LEU A 108 -1.41 1.02 13.95
N SER A 109 -0.39 0.76 14.78
CA SER A 109 -0.51 0.85 16.24
C SER A 109 -0.67 2.30 16.73
N LEU A 110 -0.02 3.27 16.07
CA LEU A 110 -0.18 4.70 16.36
C LEU A 110 -1.62 5.19 16.11
N ARG A 111 -2.33 4.58 15.16
CA ARG A 111 -3.69 5.01 14.75
C ARG A 111 -4.81 4.28 15.45
N SER A 112 -4.53 3.17 16.13
CA SER A 112 -5.57 2.39 16.80
C SER A 112 -5.04 1.72 18.06
N SER A 113 -5.62 2.09 19.21
CA SER A 113 -5.52 1.29 20.45
C SER A 113 -6.08 -0.13 20.28
N ASP A 114 -6.79 -0.38 19.18
CA ASP A 114 -7.46 -1.63 18.82
C ASP A 114 -6.69 -2.47 17.78
N PHE A 115 -5.44 -2.14 17.44
CA PHE A 115 -4.63 -2.95 16.51
C PHE A 115 -4.55 -4.43 16.93
N GLU A 116 -4.59 -4.68 18.25
CA GLU A 116 -4.63 -6.02 18.85
C GLU A 116 -6.02 -6.69 18.79
N ARG A 117 -7.09 -5.93 18.58
CA ARG A 117 -8.49 -6.40 18.68
C ARG A 117 -9.19 -6.56 17.33
N GLN A 118 -8.74 -5.85 16.30
CA GLN A 118 -9.39 -5.88 14.98
C GLN A 118 -8.91 -7.06 14.14
N LYS A 119 -9.83 -7.99 13.83
CA LYS A 119 -9.55 -9.12 12.92
C LYS A 119 -9.41 -8.69 11.45
N LEU A 120 -10.01 -7.57 11.07
CA LEU A 120 -10.06 -7.06 9.70
C LEU A 120 -9.64 -5.60 9.67
N PHE A 121 -8.56 -5.32 8.97
CA PHE A 121 -8.05 -3.98 8.70
C PHE A 121 -8.63 -3.45 7.41
N ARG A 122 -8.86 -2.13 7.42
CA ARG A 122 -9.20 -1.36 6.25
C ARG A 122 -8.24 -0.21 6.14
N ILE A 123 -7.51 -0.13 5.03
CA ILE A 123 -6.61 0.98 4.73
C ILE A 123 -7.06 1.64 3.43
N MET A 124 -7.04 2.96 3.40
CA MET A 124 -7.30 3.78 2.23
C MET A 124 -6.10 4.66 1.95
N PHE A 125 -5.59 4.59 0.74
CA PHE A 125 -4.51 5.44 0.26
C PHE A 125 -5.01 6.36 -0.85
N TRP A 126 -4.64 7.64 -0.78
CA TRP A 126 -4.86 8.60 -1.86
C TRP A 126 -3.52 8.94 -2.52
N LEU A 127 -3.42 8.64 -3.81
CA LEU A 127 -2.35 9.12 -4.66
C LEU A 127 -2.72 10.50 -5.19
N MET A 128 -1.88 11.49 -4.89
CA MET A 128 -2.06 12.86 -5.32
C MET A 128 -1.37 13.10 -6.67
N PRO A 129 -1.75 14.16 -7.42
CA PRO A 129 -1.16 14.48 -8.74
C PRO A 129 0.36 14.69 -8.76
N ASP A 130 0.97 15.03 -7.62
CA ASP A 130 2.41 15.19 -7.46
C ASP A 130 3.15 13.89 -7.09
N ASN A 131 2.48 12.74 -7.26
CA ASN A 131 2.96 11.40 -6.89
C ASN A 131 3.22 11.19 -5.39
N SER A 132 2.73 12.10 -4.54
CA SER A 132 2.67 11.86 -3.10
C SER A 132 1.50 10.92 -2.78
N ILE A 133 1.68 10.03 -1.81
CA ILE A 133 0.63 9.09 -1.39
C ILE A 133 0.45 9.09 0.12
N TYR A 134 -0.80 9.20 0.55
CA TYR A 134 -1.12 9.33 1.96
C TYR A 134 -2.12 8.27 2.42
N ASP A 135 -1.94 7.77 3.64
CA ASP A 135 -2.96 6.98 4.33
C ASP A 135 -4.06 7.91 4.84
N THR A 136 -5.19 7.86 4.16
CA THR A 136 -6.41 8.65 4.38
C THR A 136 -7.50 7.85 5.07
N THR A 137 -7.15 6.72 5.69
CA THR A 137 -8.08 5.90 6.47
C THR A 137 -8.77 6.74 7.53
N ARG A 138 -10.10 6.91 7.39
CA ARG A 138 -10.97 7.69 8.31
C ARG A 138 -10.59 9.17 8.42
N ILE A 139 -9.96 9.75 7.40
CA ILE A 139 -9.75 11.19 7.38
C ILE A 139 -11.10 11.93 7.38
N SER A 140 -11.27 12.91 8.27
CA SER A 140 -12.47 13.76 8.28
C SER A 140 -12.34 14.88 7.24
N PRO A 141 -13.44 15.56 6.85
CA PRO A 141 -13.33 16.74 6.01
C PRO A 141 -12.36 17.79 6.57
N GLU A 142 -12.40 18.08 7.87
CA GLU A 142 -11.46 19.02 8.50
C GLU A 142 -10.01 18.51 8.42
N GLY A 143 -9.82 17.20 8.61
CA GLY A 143 -8.54 16.54 8.47
C GLY A 143 -7.99 16.60 7.05
N GLU A 144 -8.82 16.39 6.03
CA GLU A 144 -8.43 16.54 4.62
C GLU A 144 -7.89 17.95 4.36
N TRP A 145 -8.63 18.96 4.81
CA TRP A 145 -8.22 20.35 4.62
C TRP A 145 -6.91 20.64 5.34
N TYR A 146 -6.78 20.24 6.61
CA TYR A 146 -5.62 20.55 7.43
C TYR A 146 -4.36 19.79 7.01
N PHE A 147 -4.49 18.48 6.74
CA PHE A 147 -3.35 17.62 6.47
C PHE A 147 -2.95 17.56 4.99
N LEU A 148 -3.92 17.62 4.08
CA LEU A 148 -3.71 17.29 2.67
C LEU A 148 -3.84 18.47 1.70
N SER A 149 -4.32 19.63 2.15
CA SER A 149 -4.26 20.85 1.33
C SER A 149 -2.81 21.26 1.12
N LYS A 150 -2.41 21.45 -0.13
CA LYS A 150 -1.06 21.90 -0.47
C LYS A 150 -0.98 23.42 -0.33
N GLY A 151 -0.28 23.88 0.70
CA GLY A 151 0.04 25.30 0.88
C GLY A 151 1.30 25.70 0.11
N VAL A 152 1.87 26.85 0.46
CA VAL A 152 3.16 27.33 -0.09
C VAL A 152 4.34 26.44 0.37
N ASN A 153 4.20 25.80 1.53
CA ASN A 153 5.27 25.08 2.23
C ASN A 153 4.94 23.59 2.42
N GLU A 154 4.68 22.85 1.34
CA GLU A 154 4.35 21.40 1.41
C GLU A 154 2.95 21.15 2.05
N ARG A 155 2.56 19.88 2.19
CA ARG A 155 1.37 19.47 2.97
C ARG A 155 1.79 19.19 4.40
N MET A 156 0.89 19.41 5.37
CA MET A 156 1.18 19.09 6.78
C MET A 156 1.39 17.58 7.02
N ALA A 157 0.86 16.73 6.15
CA ALA A 157 1.08 15.30 6.18
C ALA A 157 2.48 14.87 5.74
N ASP A 158 3.24 15.73 5.05
CA ASP A 158 4.51 15.36 4.43
C ASP A 158 5.54 14.94 5.48
N LYS A 159 6.26 13.84 5.20
CA LYS A 159 7.26 13.22 6.09
C LYS A 159 6.69 12.73 7.42
N GLY A 160 5.37 12.81 7.64
CA GLY A 160 4.68 12.28 8.81
C GLY A 160 4.22 10.84 8.64
N ASP A 161 3.55 10.30 9.66
CA ASP A 161 3.04 8.91 9.63
C ASP A 161 1.94 8.68 8.58
N MET A 162 1.35 9.75 8.06
CA MET A 162 0.40 9.69 6.95
C MET A 162 1.07 9.55 5.60
N ASP A 163 2.34 9.92 5.45
CA ASP A 163 3.04 9.95 4.18
C ASP A 163 3.70 8.61 3.87
N TYR A 164 3.20 7.94 2.83
CA TYR A 164 3.68 6.66 2.34
C TYR A 164 4.47 6.79 1.02
N THR A 165 4.82 8.01 0.62
CA THR A 165 5.47 8.32 -0.67
C THR A 165 6.77 7.56 -0.87
N THR A 166 7.55 7.33 0.19
CA THR A 166 8.81 6.58 0.13
C THR A 166 8.63 5.08 -0.20
N PHE A 167 7.43 4.54 -0.05
CA PHE A 167 7.09 3.14 -0.34
C PHE A 167 6.47 2.96 -1.74
N LEU A 168 6.13 4.05 -2.43
CA LEU A 168 5.48 4.02 -3.73
C LEU A 168 6.44 3.53 -4.81
N ASN A 169 6.10 2.39 -5.41
CA ASN A 169 6.86 1.70 -6.45
C ASN A 169 8.34 1.47 -6.08
N ASN A 170 8.66 1.45 -4.78
CA ASN A 170 10.03 1.35 -4.30
C ASN A 170 10.46 -0.12 -4.16
N TRP A 171 10.63 -0.77 -5.30
CA TRP A 171 11.07 -2.17 -5.38
C TRP A 171 12.47 -2.41 -4.82
N GLY A 172 13.30 -1.35 -4.73
CA GLY A 172 14.62 -1.43 -4.10
C GLY A 172 14.58 -1.83 -2.63
N LEU A 173 13.45 -1.68 -1.95
CA LEU A 173 13.26 -2.14 -0.57
C LEU A 173 13.36 -3.66 -0.41
N LEU A 174 13.09 -4.43 -1.47
CA LEU A 174 13.23 -5.89 -1.44
C LEU A 174 14.70 -6.32 -1.47
N ASN A 175 15.59 -5.46 -1.96
CA ASN A 175 17.02 -5.74 -2.00
C ASN A 175 17.61 -5.43 -0.62
N ARG A 176 17.74 -6.43 0.26
CA ARG A 176 18.53 -6.28 1.48
C ARG A 176 20.02 -6.22 1.09
N SER A 177 20.61 -5.03 1.14
CA SER A 177 22.05 -4.79 1.00
C SER A 177 22.86 -5.43 2.11
#